data_AF-A0A2V8LW86-F1
#
_entry.id   AF-A0A2V8LW86-F1
#
_cell.length_a   1.000
_cell.length_b   1.000
_cell.length_c   1.000
_cell.angle_alpha   90.00
_cell.angle_beta   90.00
_cell.angle_gamma   90.00
#
_symmetry.space_group_name_H-M   'P 1'
#
loop_
_entity.id
_entity.type
_entity.pdbx_description
1 polymer ?
#
loop_
_entity_poly.entity_id
_entity_poly.type
_entity_poly.pdbx_seq_one_letter_code
_entity_poly.pdbx_strand_id
1 'polypeptide(L)' 'MGTWTERDVIEKLDEGWLLSGDVGANAPFGLINPAQTRADFVPSIEIEIVRALHEKGILVPAAVPGKKMMYRKNPR' A
#
# COMPACT_ATOMS: atom_id res chain seq x y z
N MET A 1 1.82 14.55 -13.13
CA MET A 1 1.56 13.41 -12.24
C MET A 1 2.46 13.60 -11.04
N GLY A 2 1.90 13.87 -9.86
CA GLY A 2 2.70 14.04 -8.66
C GLY A 2 3.31 12.70 -8.26
N THR A 3 4.60 12.67 -7.97
CA THR A 3 5.28 11.51 -7.38
C THR A 3 4.71 11.28 -5.99
N TRP A 4 4.42 10.03 -5.63
CA TRP A 4 3.99 9.71 -4.27
C TRP A 4 5.12 9.99 -3.29
N THR A 5 4.79 10.44 -2.08
CA THR A 5 5.74 10.51 -0.97
C THR A 5 5.37 9.46 0.09
N GLU A 6 6.31 9.13 0.97
CA GLU A 6 6.02 8.28 2.14
C GLU A 6 4.82 8.81 2.95
N ARG A 7 4.71 10.14 3.08
CA ARG A 7 3.62 10.79 3.81
C ARG A 7 2.27 10.55 3.14
N ASP A 8 2.19 10.73 1.82
CA ASP A 8 0.93 10.50 1.08
C ASP A 8 0.46 9.05 1.23
N VAL A 9 1.40 8.11 1.18
CA VAL A 9 1.10 6.68 1.37
C VAL A 9 0.59 6.43 2.78
N ILE A 10 1.25 6.97 3.81
CA ILE A 10 0.81 6.83 5.20
C ILE A 10 -0.59 7.41 5.40
N GLU A 11 -0.87 8.60 4.88
CA GLU A 11 -2.19 9.24 4.98
C GLU A 11 -3.29 8.34 4.38
N LYS A 12 -3.02 7.69 3.24
CA LYS A 12 -3.97 6.72 2.65
C LYS A 12 -4.12 5.44 3.46
N LEU A 13 -3.02 4.91 4.02
CA LEU A 13 -3.12 3.75 4.90
C LEU A 13 -3.90 4.06 6.19
N ASP A 14 -3.81 5.30 6.70
CA ASP A 14 -4.62 5.79 7.83
C ASP A 14 -6.10 5.91 7.49
N GLU A 15 -6.44 6.26 6.25
CA GLU A 15 -7.81 6.19 5.72
C GLU A 15 -8.34 4.75 5.56
N GLY A 16 -7.53 3.72 5.88
CA GLY A 16 -7.90 2.31 5.79
C GLY A 16 -7.62 1.67 4.42
N TRP A 17 -6.84 2.32 3.56
CA TRP A 17 -6.41 1.74 2.29
C TRP A 17 -5.35 0.65 2.51
N LEU A 18 -5.17 -0.18 1.50
CA LEU A 18 -4.24 -1.29 1.47
C LEU A 18 -3.26 -1.13 0.31
N LEU A 19 -1.99 -1.45 0.56
CA LEU A 19 -0.97 -1.60 -0.46
C LEU A 19 -1.02 -3.02 -1.02
N SER A 20 -1.29 -3.18 -2.31
CA SER A 20 -1.31 -4.46 -3.02
C SER A 20 -0.03 -4.62 -3.83
N GLY A 21 0.73 -5.66 -3.54
CA GLY A 21 2.00 -5.93 -4.18
C GLY A 21 2.85 -6.87 -3.36
N ASP A 22 4.11 -7.05 -3.76
CA ASP A 22 5.07 -7.87 -3.03
C ASP A 22 6.36 -7.06 -2.84
N VAL A 23 6.79 -6.87 -1.59
CA VAL A 23 7.98 -6.05 -1.27
C VAL A 23 9.26 -6.72 -1.75
N GLY A 24 9.24 -8.06 -1.92
CA GLY A 24 10.31 -8.84 -2.52
C GLY A 24 10.36 -8.73 -4.05
N ALA A 25 9.28 -8.28 -4.70
CA ALA A 25 9.27 -8.05 -6.14
C ALA A 25 9.82 -6.65 -6.47
N ASN A 26 10.50 -6.52 -7.60
CA ASN A 26 10.91 -5.22 -8.14
C ASN A 26 9.81 -4.64 -9.03
N ALA A 27 8.63 -4.42 -8.45
CA ALA A 27 7.45 -3.95 -9.17
C ALA A 27 6.70 -2.88 -8.35
N PRO A 28 6.02 -1.93 -9.01
CA PRO A 28 5.23 -0.93 -8.31
C PRO A 28 4.06 -1.55 -7.54
N PHE A 29 3.67 -0.87 -6.48
CA PHE A 29 2.52 -1.22 -5.65
C PHE A 29 1.26 -0.52 -6.11
N GLY A 30 0.12 -1.13 -5.83
CA GLY A 30 -1.18 -0.49 -6.00
C GLY A 30 -1.79 -0.07 -4.66
N LEU A 31 -2.47 1.07 -4.61
CA LEU A 31 -3.35 1.42 -3.49
C LEU A 31 -4.78 0.94 -3.76
N ILE A 32 -5.35 0.20 -2.82
CA ILE A 32 -6.71 -0.34 -2.88
C ILE A 32 -7.49 0.16 -1.67
N ASN A 33 -8.64 0.79 -1.91
CA ASN A 33 -9.60 1.09 -0.86
C ASN A 33 -10.64 -0.04 -0.75
N PRO A 34 -10.60 -0.89 0.30
CA PRO A 34 -11.58 -1.96 0.46
C PRO A 34 -13.01 -1.46 0.72
N ALA A 35 -13.17 -0.20 1.15
CA ALA A 35 -14.48 0.41 1.36
C ALA A 35 -15.13 0.96 0.08
N GLN A 36 -14.38 1.07 -1.03
CA GLN A 36 -14.93 1.52 -2.31
C GLN A 36 -15.36 0.34 -3.18
N THR A 37 -16.60 0.37 -3.65
CA THR A 37 -17.18 -0.63 -4.56
C THR A 37 -16.72 -0.48 -6.01
N ARG A 38 -16.13 0.67 -6.39
CA ARG A 38 -15.52 0.88 -7.71
C ARG A 38 -14.00 0.84 -7.57
N ALA A 39 -13.36 -0.05 -8.32
CA ALA A 39 -11.91 -0.21 -8.38
C ALA A 39 -11.24 0.84 -9.28
N ASP A 40 -11.80 2.05 -9.36
CA ASP A 40 -11.40 3.03 -10.35
C ASP A 40 -10.34 3.94 -9.73
N PHE A 41 -9.12 3.71 -10.21
CA PHE A 41 -7.85 4.32 -9.83
C PHE A 41 -7.12 3.61 -8.69
N VAL A 42 -6.27 2.66 -9.08
CA VAL A 42 -5.18 2.13 -8.27
C VAL A 42 -3.93 2.91 -8.64
N PRO A 43 -3.53 3.93 -7.87
CA PRO A 43 -2.28 4.62 -8.12
C PRO A 43 -1.11 3.64 -8.02
N SER A 44 -0.17 3.76 -8.96
CA SER A 44 1.10 3.04 -8.93
C SER A 44 2.05 3.76 -7.98
N ILE A 45 2.44 3.10 -6.90
CA ILE A 45 3.42 3.58 -5.92
C ILE A 45 4.76 2.91 -6.19
N GLU A 46 5.81 3.71 -6.21
CA GLU A 46 7.18 3.27 -6.34
C GLU A 46 7.60 2.30 -5.22
N ILE A 47 8.28 1.21 -5.60
CA ILE A 47 8.69 0.16 -4.69
C ILE A 47 9.61 0.68 -3.58
N GLU A 48 10.43 1.69 -3.89
CA GLU A 48 11.36 2.32 -2.96
C GLU A 48 10.65 2.92 -1.74
N ILE A 49 9.49 3.55 -1.96
CA ILE A 49 8.68 4.15 -0.89
C ILE A 49 8.13 3.04 0.01
N VAL A 50 7.59 1.99 -0.60
CA VAL A 50 6.99 0.87 0.14
C VAL A 50 8.06 0.12 0.95
N ARG A 51 9.25 -0.09 0.38
CA ARG A 51 10.39 -0.70 1.09
C ARG A 51 10.83 0.15 2.28
N ALA A 52 10.97 1.47 2.11
CA ALA A 52 11.32 2.36 3.20
C ALA A 52 10.29 2.30 4.34
N LEU A 53 9.00 2.27 4.03
CA LEU A 53 7.93 2.11 5.03
C LEU A 53 7.95 0.72 5.69
N HIS A 54 8.26 -0.33 4.94
CA HIS A 54 8.38 -1.69 5.47
C HIS A 54 9.57 -1.83 6.44
N GLU A 55 10.73 -1.31 6.07
CA GLU A 55 11.95 -1.29 6.89
C GLU A 55 11.76 -0.49 8.19
N LYS A 56 10.96 0.60 8.14
CA LYS A 56 10.56 1.37 9.34
C LYS A 56 9.56 0.64 10.24
N GLY A 57 9.08 -0.55 9.85
CA GLY A 57 8.07 -1.31 10.59
C GLY A 57 6.67 -0.68 10.55
N ILE A 58 6.41 0.23 9.61
CA ILE A 58 5.13 0.91 9.43
C ILE A 58 4.14 0.00 8.71
N LEU A 59 4.61 -0.94 7.89
CA LEU A 59 3.76 -1.86 7.12
C LEU A 59 3.71 -3.24 7.76
N VAL A 60 2.50 -3.79 7.85
CA VAL A 60 2.26 -5.20 8.24
C VAL A 60 1.42 -5.90 7.18
N PRO A 61 1.60 -7.22 6.96
CA PRO A 61 0.75 -7.97 6.06
C PRO A 61 -0.74 -7.85 6.43
N ALA A 62 -1.58 -7.68 5.41
CA ALA A 62 -3.02 -7.70 5.52
C ALA A 62 -3.56 -8.94 4.79
N ALA A 63 -4.19 -9.85 5.53
CA ALA A 63 -4.83 -11.01 4.93
C ALA A 63 -6.15 -10.60 4.27
N VAL A 64 -6.19 -10.56 2.94
CA VAL A 64 -7.41 -10.33 2.18
C VAL A 64 -7.73 -11.59 1.37
N PRO A 65 -8.84 -12.30 1.67
CA PRO A 65 -9.19 -13.54 0.97
C PRO A 65 -9.26 -13.35 -0.55
N GLY A 66 -8.61 -14.25 -1.30
CA GLY A 66 -8.64 -14.28 -2.76
C GLY A 66 -7.85 -13.16 -3.46
N LYS A 67 -6.98 -12.44 -2.75
CA LYS A 67 -6.14 -11.38 -3.33
C LYS A 67 -4.66 -11.67 -3.16
N LYS A 68 -3.84 -10.98 -3.97
CA LYS A 68 -2.37 -10.96 -3.83
C LYS A 68 -1.98 -10.46 -2.44
N MET A 69 -0.70 -10.63 -2.09
CA MET A 69 -0.14 -10.11 -0.85
C MET A 69 -0.49 -8.62 -0.70
N MET A 70 -1.00 -8.25 0.47
CA MET A 70 -1.37 -6.89 0.79
C MET A 70 -0.69 -6.44 2.08
N TYR A 71 -0.56 -5.13 2.23
CA TYR A 71 0.01 -4.49 3.41
C TYR A 71 -0.90 -3.37 3.89
N ARG A 72 -0.97 -3.19 5.20
CA ARG A 72 -1.68 -2.10 5.88
C ARG A 72 -0.74 -1.39 6.84
N LYS A 73 -1.16 -0.24 7.35
CA LYS A 73 -0.45 0.42 8.46
C LYS A 73 -0.45 -0.47 9.70
N ASN A 74 0.69 -0.51 10.37
CA ASN A 74 0.88 -1.13 11.67
C ASN A 74 0.12 -0.29 12.72
N PRO A 75 -0.81 -0.85 13.51
CA PRO A 75 -1.64 -0.11 14.46
C PRO A 75 -0.87 0.35 15.73
N ARG A 76 0.43 0.63 15.61
CA ARG A 76 1.28 1.09 16.72
C ARG A 76 0.95 2.52 17.15
#